data_AF-A0A1U7D1L0-F1
#
_entry.id   AF-A0A1U7D1L0-F1
#
_cell.length_a   1.000
_cell.length_b   1.000
_cell.length_c   1.000
_cell.angle_alpha   90.00
_cell.angle_beta   90.00
_cell.angle_gamma   90.00
#
_symmetry.space_group_name_H-M   'P 1'
#
loop_
_entity.id
_entity.type
_entity.pdbx_description
1 polymer ?
#
loop_
_entity_poly.entity_id
_entity_poly.type
_entity_poly.pdbx_seq_one_letter_code
_entity_poly.pdbx_strand_id
1 'polypeptide(L)'
;MRPALSIALAFAPVWLAGPSLAETLYVPTLEVFQTDGGLLRVPIEGAENGLPLAACEERVARWTEENAEKVEAAVADLQAKGQSGAVTAVCALR
;
A
#
# COMPACT_ATOMS: atom_id res chain seq x y z
N MET A 1 7.09 65.67 32.16
CA MET A 1 6.51 65.35 30.84
C MET A 1 7.11 64.01 30.41
N ARG A 2 6.31 62.95 30.35
CA ARG A 2 6.72 61.58 29.99
C ARG A 2 5.86 61.12 28.82
N PRO A 3 6.41 60.86 27.63
CA PRO A 3 5.78 59.98 26.65
C PRO A 3 6.53 58.63 26.65
N ALA A 4 6.00 57.51 26.21
CA ALA A 4 4.67 57.00 25.99
C ALA A 4 4.88 55.47 25.98
N LEU A 5 3.95 54.70 26.54
CA LEU A 5 4.02 53.25 26.57
C LEU A 5 3.78 52.71 25.14
N SER A 6 4.81 52.19 24.47
CA SER A 6 4.65 51.45 23.23
C SER A 6 4.35 49.99 23.55
N ILE A 7 3.08 49.60 23.45
CA ILE A 7 2.65 48.20 23.45
C ILE A 7 2.93 47.67 22.04
N ALA A 8 4.06 46.97 21.88
CA ALA A 8 4.31 46.19 20.68
C ALA A 8 3.43 44.93 20.75
N LEU A 9 2.35 44.90 19.96
CA LEU A 9 1.66 43.65 19.63
C LEU A 9 2.67 42.78 18.85
N ALA A 10 3.27 41.82 19.56
CA ALA A 10 3.99 40.74 18.92
C ALA A 10 2.98 39.93 18.10
N PHE A 11 3.06 40.08 16.78
CA PHE A 11 2.44 39.19 15.82
C PHE A 11 2.92 37.77 16.12
N ALA A 12 2.09 36.97 16.77
CA ALA A 12 2.32 35.53 16.84
C ALA A 12 2.19 35.00 15.41
N PRO A 13 3.26 34.43 14.81
CA PRO A 13 3.07 33.65 13.61
C PRO A 13 2.34 32.38 14.07
N VAL A 14 1.02 32.36 13.87
CA VAL A 14 0.26 31.12 13.86
C VAL A 14 0.75 30.36 12.64
N TRP A 15 1.81 29.58 12.84
CA TRP A 15 2.15 28.49 11.95
C TRP A 15 1.00 27.51 12.05
N LEU A 16 0.03 27.66 11.15
CA LEU A 16 -0.89 26.61 10.79
C LEU A 16 -0.01 25.44 10.30
N ALA A 17 0.37 24.56 11.22
CA ALA A 17 0.74 23.21 10.89
C ALA A 17 -0.48 22.63 10.19
N GLY A 18 -0.50 22.73 8.85
CA GLY A 18 -1.51 22.06 8.04
C GLY A 18 -1.53 20.59 8.43
N PRO A 19 -2.70 19.94 8.46
CA PRO A 19 -2.76 18.52 8.73
C PRO A 19 -1.85 17.85 7.69
N SER A 20 -0.78 17.21 8.15
CA SER A 20 -0.02 16.30 7.30
C SER A 20 -1.02 15.24 6.87
N LEU A 21 -1.48 15.29 5.62
CA LEU A 21 -2.23 14.20 5.03
C LEU A 21 -1.29 13.00 5.11
N ALA A 22 -1.54 12.11 6.07
CA ALA A 22 -0.86 10.84 6.13
C ALA A 22 -1.19 10.14 4.81
N GLU A 23 -0.21 10.09 3.92
CA GLU A 23 -0.37 9.49 2.61
C GLU A 23 -0.72 8.02 2.83
N THR A 24 -1.87 7.58 2.33
CA THR A 24 -2.28 6.18 2.46
C THR A 24 -1.30 5.32 1.68
N LEU A 25 -0.62 4.41 2.38
CA LEU A 25 0.35 3.50 1.79
C LEU A 25 -0.28 2.12 1.56
N TYR A 26 0.13 1.49 0.47
CA TYR A 26 -0.35 0.20 0.02
C TYR A 26 0.81 -0.79 -0.12
N VAL A 27 0.57 -2.04 0.25
CA VAL A 27 1.53 -3.13 0.10
C VAL A 27 1.06 -4.05 -1.03
N PRO A 28 1.87 -4.25 -2.08
CA PRO A 28 1.56 -5.21 -3.13
C PRO A 28 1.55 -6.61 -2.52
N THR A 29 0.44 -7.32 -2.69
CA THR A 29 0.10 -8.54 -1.96
C THR A 29 -0.48 -9.57 -2.91
N LEU A 30 -0.05 -10.82 -2.78
CA LEU A 30 -0.65 -11.97 -3.43
C LEU A 30 -1.82 -12.48 -2.62
N GLU A 31 -2.95 -12.64 -3.29
CA GLU A 31 -4.17 -13.25 -2.79
C GLU A 31 -4.33 -14.62 -3.43
N VAL A 32 -4.27 -15.67 -2.61
CA VAL A 32 -4.48 -17.06 -3.04
C VAL A 32 -5.82 -17.53 -2.51
N PHE A 33 -6.76 -17.76 -3.42
CA PHE A 33 -8.08 -18.26 -3.11
C PHE A 33 -8.05 -19.78 -3.06
N GLN A 34 -8.36 -20.33 -1.89
CA GLN A 34 -8.41 -21.77 -1.65
C GLN A 34 -9.79 -22.32 -1.98
N THR A 35 -9.86 -23.62 -2.28
CA THR A 35 -11.10 -24.32 -2.66
C THR A 35 -12.11 -24.46 -1.52
N ASP A 36 -11.67 -24.31 -0.27
CA ASP A 36 -12.50 -24.28 0.94
C ASP A 36 -13.12 -22.90 1.22
N GLY A 37 -12.87 -21.91 0.36
CA GLY A 37 -13.29 -20.52 0.54
C GLY A 37 -12.32 -19.69 1.38
N GLY A 38 -11.19 -20.27 1.81
CA GLY A 38 -10.11 -19.56 2.50
C GLY A 38 -9.36 -18.60 1.57
N LEU A 39 -8.82 -17.53 2.15
CA LEU A 39 -7.99 -16.56 1.44
C LEU A 39 -6.65 -16.39 2.16
N LEU A 40 -5.57 -16.73 1.47
CA LEU A 40 -4.22 -16.50 1.96
C LEU A 40 -3.67 -15.22 1.33
N ARG A 41 -3.13 -14.32 2.17
CA ARG A 41 -2.49 -13.08 1.75
C ARG A 41 -0.99 -13.13 2.01
N VAL A 42 -0.19 -12.92 0.98
CA VAL A 42 1.27 -12.95 1.07
C VAL A 42 1.84 -11.68 0.45
N PRO A 43 2.50 -10.80 1.23
CA PRO A 43 3.15 -9.61 0.68
C PRO A 43 4.20 -9.97 -0.37
N ILE A 44 4.26 -9.20 -1.46
CA ILE A 44 5.33 -9.30 -2.44
C ILE A 44 6.59 -8.66 -1.85
N GLU A 45 7.70 -9.39 -1.83
CA GLU A 45 8.95 -8.96 -1.21
C GLU A 45 9.49 -7.62 -1.75
N GLY A 46 10.13 -6.85 -0.86
CA GLY A 46 10.78 -5.58 -1.19
C GLY A 46 9.82 -4.39 -1.29
N ALA A 47 8.61 -4.52 -0.73
CA ALA A 47 7.60 -3.47 -0.68
C ALA A 47 6.88 -3.38 0.68
N GLU A 48 7.47 -3.95 1.75
CA GLU A 48 6.85 -3.97 3.09
C GLU A 48 6.70 -2.59 3.72
N ASN A 49 7.47 -1.61 3.23
CA ASN A 49 7.37 -0.22 3.67
C ASN A 49 6.13 0.52 3.12
N GLY A 50 5.35 -0.14 2.26
CA GLY A 50 4.20 0.48 1.61
C GLY A 50 4.61 1.49 0.53
N LEU A 51 3.74 1.63 -0.45
CA LEU A 51 3.92 2.46 -1.63
C LEU A 51 2.67 3.33 -1.82
N PRO A 52 2.79 4.52 -2.41
CA PRO A 52 1.63 5.24 -2.93
C PRO A 52 0.84 4.36 -3.91
N LEU A 53 -0.48 4.53 -4.00
CA LEU A 53 -1.35 3.64 -4.78
C LEU A 53 -0.86 3.41 -6.21
N ALA A 54 -0.54 4.48 -6.95
CA ALA A 54 -0.06 4.38 -8.33
C ALA A 54 1.24 3.57 -8.46
N ALA A 55 2.18 3.74 -7.52
CA ALA A 55 3.44 2.99 -7.51
C ALA A 55 3.21 1.51 -7.10
N CYS A 56 2.22 1.25 -6.24
CA CYS A 56 1.80 -0.11 -5.93
C CYS A 56 1.20 -0.79 -7.16
N GLU A 57 0.28 -0.15 -7.87
CA GLU A 57 -0.38 -0.68 -9.06
C GLU A 57 0.61 -0.98 -10.18
N GLU A 58 1.55 -0.06 -10.45
CA GLU A 58 2.63 -0.28 -11.42
C GLU A 58 3.48 -1.50 -11.03
N ARG A 59 3.81 -1.64 -9.75
CA ARG A 59 4.60 -2.77 -9.26
C ARG A 59 3.84 -4.09 -9.35
N VAL A 60 2.55 -4.10 -9.02
CA VAL A 60 1.67 -5.27 -9.16
C VAL A 60 1.56 -5.67 -10.64
N ALA A 61 1.35 -4.72 -11.55
CA ALA A 61 1.27 -4.98 -12.98
C ALA A 61 2.57 -5.61 -13.49
N ARG A 62 3.72 -4.97 -13.23
CA ARG A 62 5.03 -5.49 -13.63
C ARG A 62 5.30 -6.88 -13.05
N TRP A 63 5.04 -7.08 -11.76
CA TRP A 63 5.24 -8.39 -11.13
C TRP A 63 4.36 -9.47 -11.77
N THR A 64 3.11 -9.13 -12.10
CA THR A 64 2.16 -10.04 -12.75
C THR A 64 2.66 -10.45 -14.13
N GLU A 65 3.18 -9.51 -14.93
CA GLU A 65 3.78 -9.80 -16.24
C GLU A 65 5.04 -10.67 -16.11
N GLU A 66 5.95 -10.33 -15.18
CA GLU A 66 7.20 -11.05 -14.97
C GLU A 66 7.00 -12.49 -14.41
N ASN A 67 5.87 -12.75 -13.76
CA ASN A 67 5.60 -14.01 -13.08
C ASN A 67 4.38 -14.75 -13.62
N ALA A 68 3.75 -14.28 -14.71
CA ALA A 68 2.54 -14.87 -15.28
C ALA A 68 2.67 -16.39 -15.48
N GLU A 69 3.72 -16.84 -16.15
CA GLU A 69 3.96 -18.27 -16.43
C GLU A 69 4.17 -19.09 -15.14
N LYS A 70 4.85 -18.51 -14.14
CA LYS A 70 5.09 -19.18 -12.85
C LYS A 70 3.81 -19.28 -12.03
N VAL A 71 2.99 -18.23 -12.06
CA VAL A 71 1.68 -18.20 -11.39
C VAL A 71 0.74 -19.20 -12.04
N GLU A 72 0.70 -19.27 -13.37
CA GLU A 72 -0.11 -20.27 -14.09
C GLU A 72 0.32 -21.70 -13.74
N ALA A 73 1.62 -21.98 -13.76
CA ALA A 73 2.14 -23.29 -13.37
C ALA A 73 1.82 -23.64 -11.90
N ALA A 74 1.95 -22.67 -10.99
CA ALA A 74 1.60 -22.87 -9.58
C ALA A 74 0.10 -23.09 -9.37
N VAL A 75 -0.76 -22.35 -10.09
CA VAL A 75 -2.22 -22.55 -10.06
C VAL A 75 -2.56 -23.94 -10.59
N ALA A 76 -1.97 -24.38 -11.69
CA ALA A 76 -2.19 -25.71 -12.25
C ALA A 76 -1.77 -26.83 -11.28
N ASP A 77 -0.61 -26.70 -10.62
CA ASP A 77 -0.15 -27.66 -9.61
C ASP A 77 -1.08 -27.68 -8.38
N LEU A 78 -1.53 -26.52 -7.90
CA LEU A 78 -2.47 -26.42 -6.79
C LEU A 78 -3.86 -26.97 -7.17
N GLN A 79 -4.32 -26.78 -8.40
CA GLN A 79 -5.56 -27.35 -8.92
C GLN A 79 -5.47 -28.88 -9.05
N ALA A 80 -4.35 -29.41 -9.54
CA ALA A 80 -4.09 -30.85 -9.58
C ALA A 80 -4.11 -31.49 -8.18
N LYS A 81 -3.76 -30.71 -7.14
CA LYS A 81 -3.85 -31.10 -5.72
C LYS A 81 -5.21 -30.82 -5.08
N GLY A 82 -6.15 -30.19 -5.80
CA GLY A 82 -7.47 -29.82 -5.31
C GLY A 82 -7.51 -28.65 -4.31
N GLN A 83 -6.47 -27.81 -4.28
CA GLN A 83 -6.23 -26.83 -3.20
C GLN A 83 -6.52 -25.37 -3.56
N SER A 84 -6.37 -24.95 -4.83
CA SER A 84 -6.50 -23.53 -5.21
C SER A 84 -7.51 -23.30 -6.33
N GLY A 85 -8.28 -22.22 -6.19
CA GLY A 85 -9.20 -21.71 -7.20
C GLY A 85 -8.62 -20.56 -8.03
N ALA A 86 -7.75 -19.72 -7.47
CA ALA A 86 -7.11 -18.61 -8.17
C ALA A 86 -5.94 -17.99 -7.38
N VAL A 87 -5.00 -17.38 -8.08
CA VAL A 87 -3.96 -16.51 -7.52
C VAL A 87 -4.05 -15.16 -8.21
N THR A 88 -4.08 -14.06 -7.44
CA THR A 88 -4.10 -12.69 -7.97
C THR A 88 -3.15 -11.81 -7.17
N ALA A 89 -2.61 -10.77 -7.80
CA ALA A 89 -1.80 -9.76 -7.14
C ALA A 89 -2.64 -8.46 -6.99
N VAL A 90 -2.64 -7.88 -5.80
CA VAL A 90 -3.46 -6.71 -5.44
C VAL A 90 -2.68 -5.71 -4.61
N CYS A 91 -3.18 -4.48 -4.52
CA CYS A 91 -2.69 -3.48 -3.58
C CYS A 91 -3.53 -3.51 -2.30
N ALA A 92 -2.99 -4.11 -1.24
CA ALA A 92 -3.62 -4.12 0.08
C ALA A 92 -3.24 -2.86 0.86
N LEU A 93 -4.16 -2.32 1.66
CA LEU A 93 -3.83 -1.22 2.58
C LEU A 93 -2.81 -1.71 3.61
N ARG A 94 -1.80 -0.87 3.90
CA ARG A 94 -0.79 -1.15 4.93
C ARG A 94 -1.39 -1.08 6.33
#